data_AF-A0A3D1IIP3-F1
#
_entry.id   AF-A0A3D1IIP3-F1
#
_cell.length_a   1.000
_cell.length_b   1.000
_cell.length_c   1.000
_cell.angle_alpha   90.00
_cell.angle_beta   90.00
_cell.angle_gamma   90.00
#
_symmetry.space_group_name_H-M   'P 1'
#
loop_
_entity.id
_entity.type
_entity.pdbx_description
1 polymer ?
#
loop_
_entity_poly.entity_id
_entity_poly.type
_entity_poly.pdbx_seq_one_letter_code
_entity_poly.pdbx_strand_id
1 'polypeptide(L)' 'GLSREVLTRLARARPDRVVYVSCDVATQARDLRALGLQDYCVTRVRAFDMFPNTPHVETVVLLERGGSPG' A
#
# COMPACT_ATOMS: atom_id res chain seq x y z
N GLY A 1 6.49 6.60 -2.76
CA GLY A 1 5.64 6.98 -1.62
C GLY A 1 4.53 7.94 -2.01
N LEU A 2 3.47 8.00 -1.20
CA LEU A 2 2.28 8.83 -1.39
C LEU A 2 2.46 10.23 -0.79
N SER A 3 1.84 11.24 -1.43
CA SER A 3 1.75 12.59 -0.87
C SER A 3 0.63 12.67 0.17
N ARG A 4 0.71 13.67 1.05
CA ARG A 4 -0.34 13.95 2.05
C ARG A 4 -1.70 14.25 1.40
N GLU A 5 -1.68 14.85 0.22
CA GLU A 5 -2.88 15.13 -0.56
C GLU A 5 -3.58 13.83 -1.00
N VAL A 6 -2.81 12.85 -1.51
CA VAL A 6 -3.36 11.55 -1.92
C VAL A 6 -3.96 10.81 -0.73
N LEU A 7 -3.26 10.79 0.41
CA LEU A 7 -3.79 10.21 1.66
C LEU A 7 -5.10 10.89 2.09
N THR A 8 -5.17 12.22 1.98
CA THR A 8 -6.38 12.98 2.32
C THR A 8 -7.53 12.65 1.36
N ARG A 9 -7.24 12.53 0.05
CA ARG A 9 -8.25 12.14 -0.94
C ARG A 9 -8.76 10.71 -0.70
N LEU A 10 -7.88 9.77 -0.38
CA LEU A 10 -8.25 8.39 -0.03
C LEU A 10 -9.13 8.33 1.23
N ALA A 11 -8.78 9.09 2.27
CA ALA A 11 -9.56 9.19 3.49
C ALA A 11 -10.97 9.76 3.26
N ARG A 12 -11.12 10.72 2.32
CA ARG A 12 -12.41 11.29 1.95
C ARG A 12 -13.24 10.37 1.06
N ALA A 13 -12.62 9.78 0.04
CA ALA A 13 -13.29 8.93 -0.92
C ALA A 13 -13.75 7.60 -0.30
N ARG A 14 -13.03 7.11 0.72
CA ARG A 14 -13.28 5.84 1.40
C ARG A 14 -13.62 4.73 0.37
N PRO A 15 -12.68 4.31 -0.50
CA PRO A 15 -12.84 3.06 -1.23
C PRO A 15 -12.82 1.85 -0.29
N ASP A 16 -13.53 0.77 -0.64
CA ASP A 16 -13.47 -0.49 0.11
C ASP A 16 -12.13 -1.22 -0.07
N ARG A 17 -11.48 -1.02 -1.23
CA ARG A 17 -10.23 -1.69 -1.61
C ARG A 17 -9.25 -0.72 -2.24
N VAL A 18 -7.97 -0.86 -1.88
CA VAL A 18 -6.85 -0.09 -2.45
C VAL A 18 -5.74 -1.05 -2.86
N VAL A 19 -5.30 -0.97 -4.10
CA VAL A 19 -4.10 -1.68 -4.59
C VAL A 19 -2.95 -0.69 -4.65
N TYR A 20 -1.91 -0.92 -3.86
CA TYR A 20 -0.70 -0.09 -3.81
C TYR A 20 0.46 -0.85 -4.46
N VAL A 21 0.90 -0.41 -5.63
CA VAL A 21 2.13 -0.83 -6.32
C VAL A 21 3.29 0.10 -5.97
N SER A 22 4.47 -0.44 -5.59
CA SER A 22 5.65 0.37 -5.31
C SER A 22 6.97 -0.36 -5.53
N CYS A 23 7.97 0.36 -6.04
CA CYS A 23 9.36 -0.08 -6.11
C CYS A 23 10.18 0.21 -4.84
N ASP A 24 9.60 0.94 -3.87
CA ASP A 24 10.28 1.38 -2.64
C ASP A 24 9.50 0.89 -1.43
N VAL A 25 9.96 -0.22 -0.87
CA VAL A 25 9.37 -0.89 0.29
C VAL A 25 9.36 0.01 1.54
N ALA A 26 10.38 0.86 1.71
CA ALA A 26 10.48 1.71 2.89
C ALA A 26 9.41 2.81 2.89
N THR A 27 9.23 3.49 1.75
CA THR A 27 8.16 4.49 1.63
C THR A 27 6.78 3.84 1.65
N GLN A 28 6.61 2.66 1.04
CA GLN A 28 5.37 1.91 1.10
C GLN A 28 5.01 1.55 2.54
N ALA A 29 5.93 1.02 3.35
CA ALA A 29 5.67 0.67 4.75
C ALA A 29 5.26 1.89 5.61
N ARG A 30 5.85 3.06 5.37
CA ARG A 30 5.45 4.31 6.03
C ARG A 30 4.01 4.69 5.67
N ASP A 31 3.66 4.61 4.40
CA ASP A 31 2.35 5.01 3.90
C ASP A 31 1.26 4.01 4.33
N LEU A 32 1.55 2.70 4.36
CA LEU A 32 0.65 1.67 4.89
C LEU A 32 0.30 1.92 6.36
N ARG A 33 1.27 2.36 7.18
CA ARG A 33 0.99 2.78 8.57
C ARG A 33 0.01 3.95 8.64
N ALA A 34 0.16 4.94 7.76
CA ALA A 34 -0.76 6.08 7.70
C ALA A 34 -2.18 5.64 7.26
N LEU A 35 -2.28 4.71 6.31
CA LEU A 35 -3.56 4.13 5.88
C LEU A 35 -4.21 3.26 6.97
N GLY A 36 -3.41 2.58 7.80
CA GLY A 36 -3.90 1.84 8.97
C GLY A 36 -4.65 2.71 9.97
N LEU A 37 -4.23 3.97 10.14
CA LEU A 37 -4.96 4.95 10.97
C LEU A 37 -6.32 5.36 10.37
N GLN A 38 -6.59 4.99 9.12
CA GLN A 38 -7.81 5.31 8.37
C GLN A 38 -8.68 4.07 8.14
N ASP A 39 -8.57 3.06 9.00
CA ASP A 39 -9.37 1.82 8.96
C ASP A 39 -9.06 0.90 7.75
N TYR A 40 -7.85 1.01 7.16
CA TYR A 40 -7.38 0.08 6.15
C TYR A 40 -6.47 -0.99 6.73
N CYS A 41 -6.74 -2.25 6.41
CA CYS A 41 -5.89 -3.37 6.78
C CYS A 41 -5.23 -3.98 5.55
N VAL A 42 -3.96 -4.34 5.67
CA VAL A 42 -3.26 -5.08 4.62
C VAL A 42 -3.76 -6.52 4.64
N THR A 43 -4.38 -6.95 3.55
CA THR A 43 -4.91 -8.32 3.43
C THR A 43 -4.10 -9.19 2.48
N ARG A 44 -3.28 -8.59 1.61
CA ARG A 44 -2.36 -9.35 0.74
C ARG A 44 -1.13 -8.54 0.36
N VAL A 45 0.01 -9.22 0.29
CA VAL A 45 1.27 -8.65 -0.22
C VAL A 45 1.88 -9.63 -1.22
N ARG A 46 2.40 -9.13 -2.34
CA ARG A 46 3.21 -9.88 -3.30
C ARG A 46 4.37 -9.03 -3.80
N ALA A 47 5.55 -9.62 -3.87
CA ALA A 47 6.73 -9.02 -4.47
C ALA A 47 6.95 -9.62 -5.87
N PHE A 48 7.43 -8.80 -6.79
CA PHE A 48 7.71 -9.13 -8.18
C PHE A 48 9.14 -8.70 -8.51
N ASP A 49 9.92 -9.62 -9.06
CA ASP A 49 11.20 -9.30 -9.69
C ASP A 49 10.92 -8.99 -11.17
N MET A 50 10.83 -7.69 -11.48
CA MET A 50 10.67 -7.20 -12.85
C MET A 50 12.01 -6.92 -13.53
N PHE A 51 13.13 -6.95 -12.77
CA PHE A 51 14.45 -6.55 -13.23
C PHE A 51 15.52 -7.51 -12.68
N PRO A 52 15.65 -8.70 -13.29
CA PRO A 52 16.59 -9.72 -12.82
C PRO A 52 18.02 -9.19 -12.77
N ASN A 53 18.76 -9.61 -11.74
CA ASN A 53 20.13 -9.18 -11.44
C ASN A 53 20.27 -7.70 -11.05
N THR A 54 19.19 -7.07 -10.60
CA THR A 54 19.23 -5.74 -9.98
C THR A 54 18.66 -5.80 -8.55
N PRO A 55 18.96 -4.82 -7.68
CA PRO A 55 18.32 -4.76 -6.36
C PRO A 55 16.86 -4.28 -6.40
N HIS A 56 16.30 -4.00 -7.58
CA HIS A 56 14.94 -3.48 -7.70
C HIS A 56 13.92 -4.59 -7.43
N VAL A 57 12.93 -4.28 -6.61
CA VAL A 57 11.79 -5.14 -6.35
C VAL A 57 10.52 -4.31 -6.41
N GLU A 58 9.53 -4.78 -7.15
CA GLU A 58 8.20 -4.19 -7.17
C GLU A 58 7.30 -4.93 -6.18
N THR A 59 6.56 -4.21 -5.35
CA THR A 59 5.63 -4.79 -4.40
C THR A 59 4.21 -4.33 -4.70
N VAL A 60 3.27 -5.27 -4.62
CA VAL A 60 1.84 -5.03 -4.71
C VAL A 60 1.19 -5.38 -3.39
N VAL A 61 0.54 -4.40 -2.78
CA VAL A 61 -0.17 -4.53 -1.51
C VAL A 61 -1.65 -4.26 -1.72
N LEU A 62 -2.50 -5.20 -1.29
CA LEU A 62 -3.93 -5.01 -1.19
C LEU A 62 -4.27 -4.53 0.22
N LEU A 63 -4.96 -3.41 0.30
CA LEU A 63 -5.61 -2.94 1.51
C LEU A 63 -7.12 -3.03 1.37
N GLU A 64 -7.79 -3.49 2.43
CA GLU A 64 -9.25 -3.53 2.52
C GLU A 64 -9.69 -2.75 3.76
N ARG A 65 -10.75 -1.93 3.60
CA ARG A 65 -11.32 -1.17 4.71
C ARG A 65 -12.09 -2.08 5.65
N GLY A 66 -11.85 -1.96 6.96
CA GLY A 66 -12.49 -2.80 7.99
C GLY A 66 -12.18 -4.30 7.84
N GLY A 67 -11.19 -4.64 6.99
CA GLY A 67 -10.74 -6.01 6.81
C GLY A 67 -10.02 -6.50 8.07
N SER A 68 -10.10 -7.80 8.34
CA SER A 68 -9.19 -8.41 9.31
C SER A 68 -7.88 -8.76 8.60
N PRO A 69 -6.70 -8.54 9.21
CA PRO A 69 -5.45 -9.03 8.62
C PRO A 69 -5.54 -10.55 8.43
N GLY A 70 -5.26 -11.00 7.20
CA GLY A 70 -5.19 -12.41 6.84
C GLY A 70 -3.82 -13.01 7.08
#